data_AF-A0A1E4GQE2-F1
#
_entry.id   AF-A0A1E4GQE2-F1
#
_cell.length_a   1.000
_cell.length_b   1.000
_cell.length_c   1.000
_cell.angle_alpha   90.00
_cell.angle_beta   90.00
_cell.angle_gamma   90.00
#
_symmetry.space_group_name_H-M   'P 1'
#
loop_
_entity.id
_entity.type
_entity.pdbx_description
1 polymer ?
#
loop_
_entity_poly.entity_id
_entity_poly.type
_entity_poly.pdbx_seq_one_letter_code
_entity_poly.pdbx_strand_id
1 'polypeptide(L)'
;MKLFAIAAVAALMATPALAGTSVAVRTGGLNLSDSQDAAVMLRRLDIAAAQACGAERGSVRDVQVAVRRSACYADAMDTALVKLNAPAVDALHRDRDAQVAALR
;
A
#
# COMPACT_ATOMS: atom_id res chain seq x y z
N MET A 1 50.95 -0.02 21.63
CA MET A 1 50.25 1.19 22.09
C MET A 1 49.01 1.40 21.23
N LYS A 2 47.83 1.37 21.87
CA LYS A 2 46.50 1.86 21.49
C LYS A 2 45.90 1.52 20.10
N LEU A 3 44.94 0.60 20.15
CA LEU A 3 43.86 0.33 19.21
C LEU A 3 42.96 1.57 19.03
N PHE A 4 42.63 1.94 17.80
CA PHE A 4 41.54 2.87 17.49
C PHE A 4 40.31 2.07 17.08
N ALA A 5 39.35 1.96 18.02
CA ALA A 5 38.03 1.41 17.77
C ALA A 5 37.16 2.49 17.12
N ILE A 6 36.75 2.27 15.86
CA ILE A 6 35.75 3.11 15.19
C ILE A 6 34.39 2.52 15.54
N ALA A 7 33.65 3.21 16.42
CA ALA A 7 32.28 2.88 16.77
C ALA A 7 31.35 3.24 15.60
N ALA A 8 30.80 2.22 14.93
CA ALA A 8 29.73 2.41 13.97
C ALA A 8 28.41 2.70 14.72
N VAL A 9 27.96 3.96 14.66
CA VAL A 9 26.66 4.38 15.20
C VAL A 9 25.56 3.86 14.26
N ALA A 10 24.92 2.76 14.64
CA ALA A 10 23.70 2.29 13.98
C ALA A 10 22.53 3.17 14.44
N ALA A 11 22.13 4.13 13.61
CA ALA A 11 20.89 4.87 13.81
C ALA A 11 19.71 3.93 13.57
N LEU A 12 19.13 3.37 14.64
CA LEU A 12 17.81 2.76 14.60
C LEU A 12 16.80 3.87 14.31
N MET A 13 16.36 3.96 13.05
CA MET A 13 15.13 4.67 12.73
C MET A 13 13.98 3.84 13.32
N ALA A 14 13.56 4.19 14.53
CA ALA A 14 12.33 3.70 15.10
C ALA A 14 11.18 4.24 14.27
N THR A 15 10.75 3.49 13.26
CA THR A 15 9.50 3.75 12.54
C THR A 15 8.39 3.73 13.58
N PRO A 16 7.66 4.85 13.79
CA PRO A 16 6.50 4.83 14.66
C PRO A 16 5.54 3.79 14.09
N ALA A 17 5.27 2.76 14.88
CA ALA A 17 4.17 1.84 14.61
C ALA A 17 2.89 2.65 14.79
N LEU A 18 2.47 3.36 13.73
CA LEU A 18 1.09 3.80 13.58
C LEU A 18 0.25 2.56 13.86
N ALA A 19 -0.57 2.60 14.91
CA ALA A 19 -1.51 1.54 15.24
C ALA A 19 -2.46 1.40 14.04
N GLY A 20 -2.07 0.53 13.10
CA GLY A 20 -2.72 0.43 11.81
C GLY A 20 -4.13 -0.10 12.01
N THR A 21 -5.11 0.64 11.52
CA THR A 21 -6.48 0.14 11.46
C THR A 21 -6.53 -0.96 10.40
N SER A 22 -6.89 -2.17 10.81
CA SER A 22 -7.03 -3.30 9.89
C SER A 22 -8.40 -3.27 9.25
N VAL A 23 -8.46 -3.19 7.93
CA VAL A 23 -9.71 -3.18 7.15
C VAL A 23 -9.84 -4.51 6.41
N ALA A 24 -10.87 -5.29 6.74
CA ALA A 24 -11.11 -6.58 6.10
C ALA A 24 -11.63 -6.39 4.65
N VAL A 25 -10.95 -7.02 3.69
CA VAL A 25 -11.37 -7.03 2.28
C VAL A 25 -11.99 -8.37 1.93
N ARG A 26 -13.22 -8.35 1.40
CA ARG A 26 -13.89 -9.55 0.92
C ARG A 26 -13.37 -9.91 -0.48
N THR A 27 -12.81 -11.11 -0.59
CA THR A 27 -12.37 -11.76 -1.84
C THR A 27 -13.51 -12.53 -2.54
N GLY A 28 -14.57 -12.89 -1.80
CA GLY A 28 -15.62 -13.77 -2.29
C GLY A 28 -16.35 -13.23 -3.53
N GLY A 29 -16.69 -14.16 -4.43
CA GLY A 29 -17.47 -13.90 -5.64
C GLY A 29 -16.68 -13.28 -6.80
N LEU A 30 -15.34 -13.23 -6.71
CA LEU A 30 -14.47 -12.76 -7.78
C LEU A 30 -13.55 -13.89 -8.25
N ASN A 31 -13.42 -14.04 -9.56
CA ASN A 31 -12.38 -14.84 -10.20
C ASN A 31 -11.15 -13.98 -10.43
N LEU A 32 -10.15 -14.05 -9.56
CA LEU A 32 -8.94 -13.22 -9.66
C LEU A 32 -8.03 -13.59 -10.84
N SER A 33 -8.34 -14.65 -11.59
CA SER A 33 -7.69 -14.96 -12.87
C SER A 33 -8.31 -14.20 -14.04
N ASP A 34 -9.51 -13.63 -13.85
CA ASP A 34 -10.16 -12.77 -14.82
C ASP A 34 -9.76 -11.30 -14.59
N SER A 35 -9.49 -10.60 -15.69
CA SER A 35 -9.00 -9.21 -15.64
C SER A 35 -10.01 -8.21 -15.06
N GLN A 36 -11.31 -8.44 -15.28
CA GLN A 36 -12.37 -7.55 -14.80
C GLN A 36 -12.52 -7.70 -13.29
N ASP A 37 -12.58 -8.94 -12.80
CA ASP A 37 -12.68 -9.24 -11.39
C ASP A 37 -11.39 -8.86 -10.62
N ALA A 38 -10.22 -9.02 -11.24
CA ALA A 38 -8.96 -8.53 -10.70
C ALA A 38 -8.95 -6.99 -10.55
N ALA A 39 -9.50 -6.25 -11.52
CA ALA A 39 -9.62 -4.80 -11.42
C ALA A 39 -10.61 -4.36 -10.31
N VAL A 40 -11.71 -5.10 -10.12
CA VAL A 40 -12.62 -4.90 -8.99
C VAL A 40 -11.89 -5.13 -7.68
N MET A 41 -11.07 -6.18 -7.60
CA MET A 41 -10.31 -6.47 -6.39
C MET A 41 -9.27 -5.39 -6.10
N LEU A 42 -8.53 -4.93 -7.11
CA LEU A 42 -7.58 -3.82 -6.96
C LEU A 42 -8.26 -2.56 -6.42
N ARG A 43 -9.48 -2.26 -6.88
CA ARG A 43 -10.28 -1.13 -6.37
C ARG A 43 -10.70 -1.34 -4.91
N ARG A 44 -11.01 -2.57 -4.50
CA ARG A 44 -11.35 -2.87 -3.09
C ARG A 44 -10.13 -2.70 -2.19
N LEU A 45 -8.97 -3.19 -2.62
CA LEU A 45 -7.70 -3.00 -1.91
C LEU A 45 -7.37 -1.51 -1.74
N ASP A 46 -7.51 -0.75 -2.82
CA ASP A 46 -7.29 0.70 -2.84
C ASP A 46 -8.14 1.44 -1.79
N ILE A 47 -9.43 1.10 -1.71
CA ILE A 47 -10.35 1.69 -0.73
C ILE A 47 -9.97 1.29 0.69
N ALA A 48 -9.63 0.02 0.91
CA ALA A 48 -9.25 -0.49 2.22
C ALA A 48 -7.93 0.10 2.72
N ALA A 49 -6.94 0.24 1.84
CA ALA A 49 -5.67 0.89 2.16
C ALA A 49 -5.87 2.37 2.51
N ALA A 50 -6.71 3.08 1.77
CA ALA A 50 -7.05 4.47 2.10
C ALA A 50 -7.72 4.59 3.47
N GLN A 51 -8.67 3.71 3.79
CA GLN A 51 -9.35 3.68 5.10
C GLN A 51 -8.40 3.32 6.24
N ALA A 52 -7.54 2.32 6.04
CA ALA A 52 -6.50 1.92 6.99
C ALA A 52 -5.53 3.08 7.33
N CYS A 53 -5.38 4.02 6.40
CA CYS A 53 -4.52 5.19 6.52
C CYS A 53 -5.28 6.49 6.83
N GLY A 54 -6.56 6.40 7.22
CA GLY A 54 -7.34 7.53 7.72
C GLY A 54 -8.10 8.35 6.67
N ALA A 55 -8.16 7.91 5.41
CA ALA A 55 -9.04 8.47 4.40
C ALA A 55 -10.32 7.64 4.26
N GLU A 56 -11.43 8.20 4.74
CA GLU A 56 -12.76 7.63 4.58
C GLU A 56 -13.40 8.07 3.27
N ARG A 57 -14.47 7.36 2.84
CA ARG A 57 -15.20 7.71 1.61
C ARG A 57 -15.74 9.15 1.61
N GLY A 58 -16.07 9.67 2.79
CA GLY A 58 -16.57 11.03 3.00
C GLY A 58 -15.48 12.10 3.18
N SER A 59 -14.20 11.72 3.22
CA SER A 59 -13.10 12.68 3.37
C SER A 59 -13.05 13.64 2.17
N VAL A 60 -12.63 14.88 2.41
CA VAL A 60 -12.40 15.84 1.32
C VAL A 60 -11.35 15.34 0.34
N ARG A 61 -11.40 15.80 -0.91
CA ARG A 61 -10.54 15.31 -2.00
C ARG A 61 -9.04 15.43 -1.66
N ASP A 62 -8.62 16.53 -1.07
CA ASP A 62 -7.22 16.75 -0.73
C ASP A 62 -6.70 15.75 0.30
N VAL A 63 -7.53 15.38 1.29
CA VAL A 63 -7.18 14.34 2.27
C VAL A 63 -7.05 12.98 1.58
N GLN A 64 -7.96 12.63 0.68
CA GLN A 64 -7.86 11.37 -0.07
C GLN A 64 -6.57 11.31 -0.90
N VAL A 65 -6.22 12.42 -1.58
CA VAL A 65 -5.00 12.50 -2.38
C VAL A 65 -3.75 12.44 -1.50
N ALA A 66 -3.73 13.15 -0.37
CA ALA A 66 -2.62 13.14 0.58
C ALA A 66 -2.38 11.73 1.13
N VAL A 67 -3.44 11.03 1.54
CA VAL A 67 -3.35 9.65 2.03
C VAL A 67 -2.85 8.70 0.95
N ARG A 68 -3.36 8.79 -0.28
CA ARG A 68 -2.91 7.94 -1.41
C ARG A 68 -1.46 8.18 -1.82
N ARG A 69 -0.87 9.30 -1.42
CA ARG A 69 0.56 9.63 -1.63
C ARG A 69 1.43 9.34 -0.40
N SER A 70 0.83 8.88 0.69
CA SER A 70 1.54 8.60 1.94
C SER A 70 2.26 7.25 1.89
N ALA A 71 3.32 7.11 2.69
CA ALA A 71 4.01 5.83 2.89
C ALA A 71 3.07 4.76 3.46
N CYS A 72 2.13 5.14 4.34
CA CYS A 72 1.13 4.23 4.89
C CYS A 72 0.33 3.52 3.80
N TYR A 73 -0.14 4.26 2.79
CA TYR A 73 -0.92 3.68 1.70
C TYR A 73 -0.08 2.71 0.85
N ALA A 74 1.17 3.08 0.56
CA ALA A 74 2.09 2.23 -0.20
C ALA A 74 2.35 0.91 0.55
N ASP A 75 2.74 0.98 1.83
CA ASP A 75 3.00 -0.21 2.66
C ASP A 75 1.76 -1.09 2.82
N ALA A 76 0.57 -0.47 2.95
CA ALA A 76 -0.69 -1.19 3.05
C ALA A 76 -1.04 -1.92 1.74
N MET A 77 -0.83 -1.28 0.59
CA MET A 77 -1.04 -1.89 -0.73
C MET A 77 -0.07 -3.05 -0.97
N ASP A 78 1.21 -2.86 -0.70
CA ASP A 78 2.23 -3.91 -0.86
C ASP A 78 1.90 -5.12 0.01
N THR A 79 1.58 -4.88 1.28
CA THR A 79 1.17 -5.94 2.21
C THR A 79 -0.08 -6.66 1.72
N ALA A 80 -1.06 -5.93 1.20
CA ALA A 80 -2.30 -6.50 0.70
C ALA A 80 -2.09 -7.36 -0.55
N LEU A 81 -1.25 -6.92 -1.49
CA LEU A 81 -0.93 -7.66 -2.71
C LEU A 81 -0.17 -8.95 -2.41
N VAL A 82 0.82 -8.89 -1.50
CA VAL A 82 1.55 -10.07 -1.03
C VAL A 82 0.61 -11.08 -0.37
N LYS A 83 -0.30 -10.63 0.51
CA LYS A 83 -1.27 -11.51 1.18
C LYS A 83 -2.31 -12.08 0.21
N LEU A 84 -2.73 -11.29 -0.78
CA LEU A 84 -3.72 -11.72 -1.78
C LEU A 84 -3.13 -12.76 -2.74
N ASN A 85 -1.83 -12.65 -3.05
CA ASN A 85 -1.09 -13.56 -3.92
C ASN A 85 -1.83 -13.85 -5.24
N ALA A 86 -2.31 -12.79 -5.91
CA ALA A 86 -3.07 -12.87 -7.15
C ALA A 86 -2.32 -12.13 -8.28
N PRO A 87 -1.64 -12.86 -9.20
CA PRO A 87 -0.78 -12.25 -10.21
C PRO A 87 -1.46 -11.23 -11.12
N ALA A 88 -2.74 -11.45 -11.47
CA ALA A 88 -3.48 -10.52 -12.31
C ALA A 88 -3.75 -9.17 -11.60
N VAL A 89 -3.95 -9.19 -10.28
CA VAL A 89 -4.15 -7.97 -9.49
C VAL A 89 -2.85 -7.18 -9.35
N ASP A 90 -1.73 -7.89 -9.15
CA ASP A 90 -0.40 -7.29 -9.09
C ASP A 90 0.00 -6.64 -10.43
N ALA A 91 -0.24 -7.34 -11.55
CA ALA A 91 0.00 -6.79 -12.89
C ALA A 91 -0.79 -5.49 -13.11
N LEU A 92 -2.09 -5.49 -12.77
CA LEU A 92 -2.92 -4.29 -12.87
C LEU A 92 -2.44 -3.14 -11.98
N HIS A 93 -1.91 -3.43 -10.79
CA HIS A 93 -1.35 -2.41 -9.91
C HIS A 93 -0.11 -1.76 -10.53
N ARG A 94 0.82 -2.58 -11.04
CA ARG A 94 2.04 -2.10 -11.69
C ARG A 94 1.75 -1.28 -12.94
N ASP A 95 0.81 -1.70 -13.76
CA ASP A 95 0.39 -0.96 -14.96
C ASP A 95 -0.18 0.41 -14.60
N ARG A 96 -0.98 0.49 -13.53
CA ARG A 96 -1.53 1.77 -13.03
C ARG A 96 -0.42 2.70 -12.56
N ASP A 97 0.57 2.18 -11.86
CA ASP A 97 1.67 2.98 -11.32
C ASP A 97 2.60 3.47 -12.45
N ALA A 98 2.85 2.63 -13.45
CA ALA A 98 3.58 3.02 -14.66
C ALA A 98 2.87 4.15 -15.43
N GLN A 99 1.54 4.08 -15.56
CA GLN A 99 0.74 5.14 -16.18
C GLN A 99 0.82 6.45 -15.38
N VAL A 100 0.73 6.40 -14.05
CA VAL A 100 0.88 7.58 -13.19
C VAL A 100 2.28 8.17 -13.30
N ALA A 101 3.32 7.33 -13.41
CA ALA A 101 4.69 7.77 -13.61
C ALA A 101 4.89 8.45 -14.98
N ALA A 102 4.26 7.95 -16.04
CA ALA A 102 4.35 8.52 -17.39
C ALA A 102 3.65 9.88 -17.55
N LEU A 103 2.72 10.22 -16.64
CA LEU A 103 2.01 11.49 -16.63
C LEU A 103 2.74 12.60 -15.84
N ARG A 104 3.89 12.30 -15.24
CA ARG A 104 4.74 13.24 -14.50
C ARG A 104 5.92 13.69 -15.32
#